data_AF-A0A1Y3BQB9-F1
#
_entry.id   AF-A0A1Y3BQB9-F1
#
_cell.length_a   1.000
_cell.length_b   1.000
_cell.length_c   1.000
_cell.angle_alpha   90.00
_cell.angle_beta   90.00
_cell.angle_gamma   90.00
#
_symmetry.space_group_name_H-M   'P 1'
#
loop_
_entity.id
_entity.type
_entity.pdbx_description
1 polymer ?
#
loop_
_entity_poly.entity_id
_entity_poly.type
_entity_poly.pdbx_seq_one_letter_code
_entity_poly.pdbx_strand_id
1 'polypeptide(L)'
;MSRHHSSKWKKSNNPANNINNDNDRKQTLLIPTGTKWYRQKVIENIPSNNQSTLRLNHDQVTELRDEAIKLLKCDYYIYDQQKQHGTKAQDFEWIKTVLSNGTVQDKLAANTVLIQDSTVHNLRSLEQLIRFVNGKGKRECIMAIDTVRDLFIGDLLIPGQKLQSFEEIINSVDRDFLLHTDSFDIYRRKFLLITHVEDQIRSLYRRFLEQLVQCSHDTLDTLKMKSIRTLFDLFVNNPEQEKFLLESLINKLGDPAPRVASTTARLLSKILQHHARMKMIIVKEVERLLFRPNITSRTEYYCEINNKTMSVLLTGISRAFPYSKLENDLIEKHLDTFYKLIHYVNRNTAIQTLSIMFQMILFTENGTLTDRFYSSLYRFLLDTTIDQCSKLNLLLNILYRSLKHDPIQRRVRAFIKRLLQVCCFFSNFS
;
A
#
# COMPACT_ATOMS: atom_id res chain seq x y z
N MET A 1 -76.45 -3.11 9.02
CA MET A 1 -75.03 -3.02 9.40
C MET A 1 -74.20 -2.83 8.14
N SER A 2 -73.33 -1.83 8.18
CA SER A 2 -72.19 -1.49 7.31
C SER A 2 -72.41 -1.19 5.82
N ARG A 3 -72.42 0.12 5.56
CA ARG A 3 -72.10 0.81 4.30
C ARG A 3 -70.61 0.66 3.96
N HIS A 4 -70.27 0.58 2.67
CA HIS A 4 -68.92 0.89 2.16
C HIS A 4 -68.91 2.31 1.60
N HIS A 5 -68.17 3.20 2.25
CA HIS A 5 -67.88 4.56 1.82
C HIS A 5 -66.46 4.63 1.24
N SER A 6 -66.34 5.35 0.11
CA SER A 6 -65.09 5.83 -0.49
C SER A 6 -64.17 6.56 0.50
N SER A 7 -62.85 6.38 0.41
CA SER A 7 -61.93 7.50 0.71
C SER A 7 -60.60 7.42 -0.04
N LYS A 8 -60.28 8.54 -0.70
CA LYS A 8 -58.99 8.94 -1.25
C LYS A 8 -57.98 9.17 -0.13
N TRP A 9 -56.78 8.58 -0.21
CA TRP A 9 -55.58 9.03 0.52
C TRP A 9 -54.37 8.86 -0.42
N LYS A 10 -53.97 9.94 -1.11
CA LYS A 10 -52.91 10.92 -0.78
C LYS A 10 -51.56 10.56 -1.41
N LYS A 11 -51.31 11.16 -2.59
CA LYS A 11 -49.96 11.50 -3.07
C LYS A 11 -49.26 12.32 -1.98
N SER A 12 -48.15 11.82 -1.46
CA SER A 12 -47.35 12.48 -0.44
C SER A 12 -45.86 12.33 -0.79
N ASN A 13 -45.25 13.48 -1.08
CA ASN A 13 -43.82 13.81 -1.07
C ASN A 13 -42.91 13.24 -2.17
N ASN A 14 -43.03 13.84 -3.36
CA ASN A 14 -41.94 13.93 -4.33
C ASN A 14 -41.12 15.21 -3.98
N PRO A 15 -39.79 15.15 -3.76
CA PRO A 15 -38.98 16.32 -3.37
C PRO A 15 -38.81 17.37 -4.49
N ALA A 16 -39.46 17.17 -5.64
CA ALA A 16 -39.40 18.05 -6.82
C ALA A 16 -40.24 19.33 -6.70
N ASN A 17 -41.14 19.45 -5.70
CA ASN A 17 -42.11 20.55 -5.67
C ASN A 17 -41.65 21.85 -5.01
N ASN A 18 -40.40 21.95 -4.54
CA ASN A 18 -39.89 23.16 -3.88
C ASN A 18 -38.81 23.91 -4.67
N ILE A 19 -38.67 23.66 -5.97
CA ILE A 19 -37.64 24.27 -6.83
C ILE A 19 -38.25 25.25 -7.87
N ASN A 20 -39.57 25.41 -7.91
CA ASN A 20 -40.24 26.14 -9.00
C ASN A 20 -40.25 27.68 -8.88
N ASN A 21 -39.36 28.31 -8.11
CA ASN A 21 -39.35 29.77 -7.97
C ASN A 21 -38.08 30.50 -8.41
N ASP A 22 -37.15 29.86 -9.11
CA ASP A 22 -36.04 30.56 -9.79
C ASP A 22 -35.97 30.15 -11.27
N ASN A 23 -36.81 30.78 -12.09
CA ASN A 23 -36.70 30.73 -13.56
C ASN A 23 -35.49 31.56 -14.02
N ASP A 24 -34.76 31.03 -15.02
CA ASP A 24 -33.74 31.69 -15.85
C ASP A 24 -32.28 31.85 -15.36
N ARG A 25 -31.75 30.87 -14.62
CA ARG A 25 -30.32 30.55 -14.70
C ARG A 25 -30.15 29.20 -15.36
N LYS A 26 -29.50 29.14 -16.53
CA LYS A 26 -28.98 27.89 -17.11
C LYS A 26 -28.39 27.07 -15.95
N GLN A 27 -28.97 25.90 -15.64
CA GLN A 27 -28.47 25.04 -14.58
C GLN A 27 -27.04 24.65 -14.93
N THR A 28 -26.09 25.34 -14.30
CA THR A 28 -24.65 25.21 -14.54
C THR A 28 -24.11 24.20 -13.54
N LEU A 29 -23.26 23.29 -14.03
CA LEU A 29 -22.60 22.32 -13.17
C LEU A 29 -21.73 23.06 -12.15
N LEU A 30 -21.82 22.68 -10.88
CA LEU A 30 -20.92 23.16 -9.82
C LEU A 30 -19.48 22.72 -10.11
N ILE A 31 -19.33 21.54 -10.71
CA ILE A 31 -18.05 20.94 -11.08
C ILE A 31 -18.05 20.66 -12.59
N PRO A 32 -17.20 21.36 -13.37
CA PRO A 32 -17.08 21.09 -14.80
C PRO A 32 -16.50 19.70 -15.09
N THR A 33 -16.94 19.10 -16.19
CA THR A 33 -16.47 17.81 -16.70
C THR A 33 -15.16 17.96 -17.48
N GLY A 34 -14.48 16.85 -17.78
CA GLY A 34 -13.30 16.82 -18.65
C GLY A 34 -11.97 17.26 -18.02
N THR A 35 -11.96 17.63 -16.74
CA THR A 35 -10.73 17.87 -15.98
C THR A 35 -10.62 16.91 -14.80
N LYS A 36 -9.39 16.55 -14.42
CA LYS A 36 -9.16 15.69 -13.24
C LYS A 36 -9.72 16.35 -12.00
N TRP A 37 -10.51 15.62 -11.21
CA TRP A 37 -11.24 16.16 -10.05
C TRP A 37 -10.35 16.92 -9.06
N TYR A 38 -9.15 16.41 -8.79
CA TYR A 38 -8.25 17.03 -7.82
C TYR A 38 -7.68 18.37 -8.27
N ARG A 39 -7.70 18.68 -9.58
CA ARG A 39 -7.36 20.04 -10.06
C ARG A 39 -8.42 21.07 -9.64
N GLN A 40 -9.63 20.61 -9.38
CA GLN A 40 -10.73 21.45 -8.94
C GLN A 40 -10.73 21.70 -7.43
N LYS A 41 -9.85 21.01 -6.67
CA LYS A 41 -9.61 21.22 -5.22
C LYS A 41 -8.97 22.59 -4.92
N VAL A 42 -8.31 23.19 -5.90
CA VAL A 42 -7.83 24.58 -5.80
C VAL A 42 -9.04 25.51 -5.93
N ILE A 43 -9.63 25.82 -4.80
CA ILE A 43 -10.69 26.82 -4.70
C ILE A 43 -10.03 28.09 -4.17
N GLU A 44 -10.11 29.17 -4.95
CA GLU A 44 -9.63 30.48 -4.53
C GLU A 44 -10.34 30.91 -3.24
N ASN A 45 -9.60 31.51 -2.30
CA ASN A 45 -10.12 32.07 -1.06
C ASN A 45 -10.71 31.07 -0.04
N ILE A 46 -10.11 29.88 0.15
CA ILE A 46 -10.42 29.08 1.35
C ILE A 46 -9.67 29.69 2.56
N PRO A 47 -10.36 30.27 3.55
CA PRO A 47 -9.71 30.71 4.78
C PRO A 47 -9.12 29.51 5.53
N SER A 48 -7.80 29.55 5.74
CA SER A 48 -7.09 28.55 6.54
C SER A 48 -7.36 28.81 8.02
N ASN A 49 -7.52 27.72 8.79
CA ASN A 49 -7.78 27.86 10.22
C ASN A 49 -6.54 28.42 10.95
N ASN A 50 -6.56 29.73 11.27
CA ASN A 50 -5.46 30.42 11.92
C ASN A 50 -5.50 30.32 13.47
N GLN A 51 -6.53 29.70 14.04
CA GLN A 51 -6.68 29.55 15.48
C GLN A 51 -7.08 28.12 15.85
N SER A 52 -6.37 27.55 16.82
CA SER A 52 -6.58 26.21 17.40
C SER A 52 -7.92 26.03 18.14
N THR A 53 -8.97 26.75 17.76
CA THR A 53 -10.19 26.89 18.56
C THR A 53 -11.39 26.28 17.86
N LEU A 54 -11.79 25.12 18.40
CA LEU A 54 -13.04 24.38 18.24
C LEU A 54 -13.20 23.59 16.92
N ARG A 55 -12.74 22.34 16.96
CA ARG A 55 -13.19 21.27 16.04
C ARG A 55 -14.72 21.24 16.02
N LEU A 56 -15.30 21.03 14.83
CA LEU A 56 -16.74 20.86 14.70
C LEU A 56 -17.20 19.61 15.47
N ASN A 57 -18.39 19.70 16.08
CA ASN A 57 -18.99 18.55 16.75
C ASN A 57 -19.35 17.46 15.71
N HIS A 58 -19.45 16.21 16.16
CA HIS A 58 -19.79 15.09 15.29
C HIS A 58 -21.08 15.35 14.49
N ASP A 59 -22.12 15.87 15.15
CA ASP A 59 -23.40 16.18 14.52
C ASP A 59 -23.27 17.23 13.41
N GLN A 60 -22.49 18.28 13.63
CA GLN A 60 -22.24 19.32 12.62
C GLN A 60 -21.49 18.76 11.40
N VAL A 61 -20.53 17.86 11.62
CA VAL A 61 -19.83 17.19 10.52
C VAL A 61 -20.78 16.28 9.74
N THR A 62 -21.70 15.60 10.43
CA THR A 62 -22.72 14.78 9.74
C THR A 62 -23.69 15.61 8.93
N GLU A 63 -24.13 16.77 9.43
CA GLU A 63 -24.99 17.70 8.69
C GLU A 63 -24.32 18.23 7.43
N LEU A 64 -23.05 18.65 7.52
CA LEU A 64 -22.26 19.11 6.37
C LEU A 64 -22.05 17.98 5.34
N ARG A 65 -21.87 16.74 5.82
CA ARG A 65 -21.74 15.56 4.96
C ARG A 65 -23.07 15.26 4.24
N ASP A 66 -24.20 15.35 4.94
CA ASP A 66 -25.53 15.19 4.35
C ASP A 66 -25.85 16.27 3.32
N GLU A 67 -25.43 17.50 3.58
CA GLU A 67 -25.51 18.60 2.62
C GLU A 67 -24.67 18.29 1.37
N ALA A 68 -23.41 17.88 1.54
CA ALA A 68 -22.54 17.50 0.42
C ALA A 68 -23.12 16.37 -0.44
N ILE A 69 -23.77 15.38 0.18
CA ILE A 69 -24.45 14.29 -0.51
C ILE A 69 -25.65 14.82 -1.33
N LYS A 70 -26.43 15.75 -0.78
CA LYS A 70 -27.54 16.38 -1.51
C LYS A 70 -27.01 17.18 -2.70
N LEU A 71 -25.95 17.98 -2.50
CA LEU A 71 -25.31 18.76 -3.57
C LEU A 71 -24.81 17.86 -4.69
N LEU A 72 -24.12 16.76 -4.38
CA LEU A 72 -23.65 15.80 -5.38
C LEU A 72 -24.81 15.16 -6.16
N LYS A 73 -25.93 14.83 -5.50
CA LYS A 73 -27.13 14.30 -6.18
C LYS A 73 -27.74 15.31 -7.14
N CYS A 74 -27.80 16.59 -6.74
CA CYS A 74 -28.30 17.66 -7.60
C CYS A 74 -27.38 17.90 -8.80
N ASP A 75 -26.06 17.96 -8.59
CA ASP A 75 -25.07 18.17 -9.66
C ASP A 75 -25.08 16.99 -10.65
N TYR A 76 -25.19 15.75 -10.14
CA TYR A 76 -25.39 14.55 -10.96
C TYR A 76 -26.64 14.61 -11.84
N TYR A 77 -27.76 15.11 -11.31
CA TYR A 77 -29.00 15.21 -12.09
C TYR A 77 -28.83 16.17 -13.28
N ILE A 78 -28.17 17.31 -13.05
CA ILE A 78 -27.85 18.28 -14.11
C ILE A 78 -26.92 17.63 -15.14
N TYR A 79 -25.88 16.91 -14.68
CA TYR A 79 -24.95 16.18 -15.55
C TYR A 79 -25.67 15.13 -16.43
N ASP A 80 -26.55 14.32 -15.85
CA ASP A 80 -27.28 13.28 -16.58
C ASP A 80 -28.25 13.90 -17.60
N GLN A 81 -28.95 15.00 -17.26
CA GLN A 81 -29.78 15.73 -18.23
C GLN A 81 -28.96 16.31 -19.38
N GLN A 82 -27.82 16.95 -19.09
CA GLN A 82 -26.94 17.51 -20.11
C GLN A 82 -26.37 16.43 -21.04
N LYS A 83 -26.09 15.23 -20.52
CA LYS A 83 -25.62 14.10 -21.33
C LYS A 83 -26.72 13.46 -22.16
N GLN A 84 -27.97 13.40 -21.67
CA GLN A 84 -29.11 12.86 -22.41
C GLN A 84 -29.59 13.76 -23.55
N HIS A 85 -29.47 15.08 -23.40
CA HIS A 85 -29.92 16.05 -24.42
C HIS A 85 -28.77 16.75 -25.16
N GLY A 86 -27.52 16.41 -24.86
CA GLY A 86 -26.34 17.00 -25.48
C GLY A 86 -25.99 16.38 -26.84
N THR A 87 -24.98 16.95 -27.49
CA THR A 87 -24.46 16.50 -28.80
C THR A 87 -23.89 15.08 -28.80
N LYS A 88 -23.58 14.52 -27.62
CA LYS A 88 -23.09 13.13 -27.42
C LYS A 88 -24.14 12.20 -26.79
N ALA A 89 -25.44 12.51 -26.93
CA ALA A 89 -26.51 11.71 -26.34
C ALA A 89 -26.52 10.26 -26.84
N GLN A 90 -26.28 10.04 -28.13
CA GLN A 90 -26.22 8.69 -28.72
C GLN A 90 -25.07 7.85 -28.13
N ASP A 91 -23.88 8.45 -27.96
CA ASP A 91 -22.73 7.78 -27.33
C ASP A 91 -23.06 7.38 -25.88
N PHE A 92 -23.74 8.27 -25.14
CA PHE A 92 -24.12 8.02 -23.76
C PHE A 92 -25.19 6.93 -23.63
N GLU A 93 -26.16 6.88 -24.54
CA GLU A 93 -27.17 5.83 -24.60
C GLU A 93 -26.56 4.48 -25.01
N TRP A 94 -25.61 4.49 -25.93
CA TRP A 94 -24.82 3.31 -26.26
C TRP A 94 -24.04 2.80 -25.05
N ILE A 95 -23.36 3.68 -24.29
CA ILE A 95 -22.67 3.32 -23.05
C ILE A 95 -23.64 2.67 -22.04
N LYS A 96 -24.86 3.22 -21.86
CA LYS A 96 -25.88 2.62 -20.98
C LYS A 96 -26.28 1.22 -21.42
N THR A 97 -26.37 0.98 -22.73
CA THR A 97 -26.71 -0.32 -23.31
C THR A 97 -25.57 -1.33 -23.12
N VAL A 98 -24.31 -0.90 -23.28
CA VAL A 98 -23.13 -1.73 -23.00
C VAL A 98 -23.06 -2.10 -21.51
N LEU A 99 -23.38 -1.16 -20.62
CA LEU A 99 -23.40 -1.40 -19.17
C LEU A 99 -24.46 -2.42 -18.74
N SER A 100 -25.60 -2.51 -19.42
CA SER A 100 -26.62 -3.52 -19.13
C SER A 100 -26.31 -4.86 -19.78
N ASN A 101 -26.10 -4.87 -21.09
CA ASN A 101 -26.12 -6.08 -21.92
C ASN A 101 -24.74 -6.52 -22.45
N GLY A 102 -23.70 -5.70 -22.27
CA GLY A 102 -22.35 -5.98 -22.78
C GLY A 102 -21.63 -7.12 -22.04
N THR A 103 -20.51 -7.55 -22.61
CA THR A 103 -19.60 -8.50 -21.94
C THR A 103 -18.90 -7.82 -20.76
N VAL A 104 -18.24 -8.59 -19.88
CA VAL A 104 -17.50 -7.99 -18.75
C VAL A 104 -16.41 -7.04 -19.25
N GLN A 105 -15.70 -7.39 -20.32
CA GLN A 105 -14.68 -6.53 -20.91
C GLN A 105 -15.28 -5.21 -21.41
N ASP A 106 -16.42 -5.26 -22.10
CA ASP A 106 -17.10 -4.05 -22.59
C ASP A 106 -17.62 -3.20 -21.43
N LYS A 107 -18.14 -3.84 -20.37
CA LYS A 107 -18.58 -3.17 -19.14
C LYS A 107 -17.43 -2.49 -18.40
N LEU A 108 -16.24 -3.10 -18.38
CA LEU A 108 -15.04 -2.48 -17.81
C LEU A 108 -14.64 -1.24 -18.61
N ALA A 109 -14.61 -1.35 -19.95
CA ALA A 109 -14.28 -0.23 -20.83
C ALA A 109 -15.30 0.92 -20.71
N ALA A 110 -16.60 0.62 -20.75
CA ALA A 110 -17.67 1.60 -20.62
C ALA A 110 -17.60 2.36 -19.28
N ASN A 111 -17.39 1.66 -18.17
CA ASN A 111 -17.21 2.31 -16.86
C ASN A 111 -15.95 3.17 -16.81
N THR A 112 -14.85 2.74 -17.44
CA THR A 112 -13.59 3.51 -17.51
C THR A 112 -13.81 4.85 -18.23
N VAL A 113 -14.50 4.83 -19.38
CA VAL A 113 -14.81 6.04 -20.16
C VAL A 113 -15.67 7.01 -19.35
N LEU A 114 -16.68 6.52 -18.63
CA LEU A 114 -17.52 7.37 -17.77
C LEU A 114 -16.71 8.05 -16.66
N ILE A 115 -15.83 7.30 -16.01
CA ILE A 115 -14.96 7.83 -14.94
C ILE A 115 -14.01 8.89 -15.51
N GLN A 116 -13.43 8.65 -16.68
CA GLN A 116 -12.51 9.61 -17.32
C GLN A 116 -13.20 10.87 -17.84
N ASP A 117 -14.47 10.79 -18.27
CA ASP A 117 -15.27 11.97 -18.61
C ASP A 117 -15.54 12.84 -17.37
N SER A 118 -15.90 12.19 -16.25
CA SER A 118 -16.16 12.86 -14.99
C SER A 118 -16.12 11.89 -13.79
N THR A 119 -15.05 11.96 -13.01
CA THR A 119 -14.87 11.12 -11.81
C THR A 119 -15.86 11.48 -10.71
N VAL A 120 -16.16 12.78 -10.55
CA VAL A 120 -17.08 13.33 -9.54
C VAL A 120 -18.48 12.74 -9.70
N HIS A 121 -18.99 12.73 -10.95
CA HIS A 121 -20.36 12.31 -11.24
C HIS A 121 -20.50 10.79 -11.39
N ASN A 122 -19.43 10.08 -11.76
CA ASN A 122 -19.49 8.65 -12.08
C ASN A 122 -18.81 7.75 -11.02
N LEU A 123 -18.83 8.14 -9.74
CA LEU A 123 -18.30 7.32 -8.64
C LEU A 123 -18.95 5.93 -8.54
N ARG A 124 -20.22 5.80 -8.94
CA ARG A 124 -20.93 4.51 -9.03
C ARG A 124 -20.28 3.55 -10.02
N SER A 125 -19.72 4.06 -11.12
CA SER A 125 -18.98 3.26 -12.10
C SER A 125 -17.70 2.70 -11.48
N LEU A 126 -17.01 3.47 -10.65
CA LEU A 126 -15.83 2.98 -9.93
C LEU A 126 -16.20 1.88 -8.94
N GLU A 127 -17.31 2.02 -8.23
CA GLU A 127 -17.81 0.97 -7.35
C GLU A 127 -18.15 -0.32 -8.13
N GLN A 128 -18.78 -0.21 -9.31
CA GLN A 128 -19.03 -1.37 -10.17
C GLN A 128 -17.73 -2.05 -10.62
N LEU A 129 -16.70 -1.28 -11.01
CA LEU A 129 -15.40 -1.83 -11.37
C LEU A 129 -14.76 -2.61 -10.22
N ILE A 130 -14.80 -2.07 -9.00
CA ILE A 130 -14.27 -2.74 -7.80
C ILE A 130 -15.04 -4.03 -7.51
N ARG A 131 -16.36 -4.09 -7.78
CA ARG A 131 -17.14 -5.33 -7.63
C ARG A 131 -16.69 -6.43 -8.61
N PHE A 132 -16.24 -6.09 -9.81
CA PHE A 132 -15.70 -7.08 -10.76
C PHE A 132 -14.39 -7.72 -10.29
N VAL A 133 -13.62 -7.06 -9.40
CA VAL A 133 -12.40 -7.64 -8.82
C VAL A 133 -12.69 -8.89 -7.99
N ASN A 134 -13.89 -8.98 -7.38
CA ASN A 134 -14.37 -10.16 -6.65
C ASN A 134 -15.40 -10.97 -7.45
N GLY A 135 -15.33 -10.89 -8.77
CA GLY A 135 -16.21 -11.65 -9.66
C GLY A 135 -15.99 -13.16 -9.58
N LYS A 136 -16.96 -13.92 -10.11
CA LYS A 136 -16.86 -15.40 -10.19
C LYS A 136 -15.78 -15.85 -11.17
N GLY A 137 -15.55 -15.09 -12.23
CA GLY A 137 -14.60 -15.40 -13.29
C GLY A 137 -13.20 -14.85 -13.02
N LYS A 138 -12.19 -15.73 -12.98
CA LYS A 138 -10.81 -15.35 -12.61
C LYS A 138 -10.12 -14.50 -13.69
N ARG A 139 -10.43 -14.71 -14.96
CA ARG A 139 -9.88 -13.93 -16.07
C ARG A 139 -10.41 -12.50 -16.01
N GLU A 140 -11.70 -12.37 -15.75
CA GLU A 140 -12.41 -11.12 -15.58
C GLU A 140 -11.90 -10.35 -14.35
N CYS A 141 -11.66 -11.04 -13.24
CA CYS A 141 -11.01 -10.44 -12.06
C CYS A 141 -9.65 -9.83 -12.42
N ILE A 142 -8.80 -10.54 -13.16
CA ILE A 142 -7.47 -10.04 -13.55
C ILE A 142 -7.60 -8.79 -14.43
N MET A 143 -8.53 -8.78 -15.39
CA MET A 143 -8.81 -7.61 -16.23
C MET A 143 -9.34 -6.42 -15.41
N ALA A 144 -10.24 -6.69 -14.46
CA ALA A 144 -10.77 -5.67 -13.56
C ALA A 144 -9.66 -5.07 -12.67
N ILE A 145 -8.75 -5.91 -12.15
CA ILE A 145 -7.60 -5.47 -11.37
C ILE A 145 -6.72 -4.51 -12.18
N ASP A 146 -6.39 -4.86 -13.43
CA ASP A 146 -5.63 -3.98 -14.32
C ASP A 146 -6.32 -2.65 -14.55
N THR A 147 -7.61 -2.71 -14.91
CA THR A 147 -8.42 -1.52 -15.20
C THR A 147 -8.49 -0.57 -14.00
N VAL A 148 -8.78 -1.12 -12.81
CA VAL A 148 -8.90 -0.33 -11.59
C VAL A 148 -7.55 0.22 -11.15
N ARG A 149 -6.47 -0.56 -11.27
CA ARG A 149 -5.10 -0.07 -11.00
C ARG A 149 -4.76 1.13 -11.87
N ASP A 150 -4.98 1.00 -13.18
CA ASP A 150 -4.59 2.03 -14.15
C ASP A 150 -5.40 3.31 -13.94
N LEU A 151 -6.69 3.20 -13.62
CA LEU A 151 -7.54 4.33 -13.23
C LEU A 151 -7.04 5.01 -11.94
N PHE A 152 -6.67 4.24 -10.91
CA PHE A 152 -6.16 4.84 -9.67
C PHE A 152 -4.84 5.58 -9.90
N ILE A 153 -3.89 4.96 -10.60
CA ILE A 153 -2.57 5.56 -10.86
C ILE A 153 -2.69 6.76 -11.81
N GLY A 154 -3.50 6.65 -12.85
CA GLY A 154 -3.61 7.65 -13.91
C GLY A 154 -4.49 8.84 -13.54
N ASP A 155 -5.69 8.59 -13.03
CA ASP A 155 -6.78 9.57 -13.02
C ASP A 155 -7.30 9.93 -11.62
N LEU A 156 -7.29 8.98 -10.67
CA LEU A 156 -7.95 9.18 -9.37
C LEU A 156 -7.01 9.63 -8.26
N LEU A 157 -5.81 9.04 -8.13
CA LEU A 157 -4.88 9.40 -7.07
C LEU A 157 -4.14 10.70 -7.40
N ILE A 158 -3.84 11.48 -6.35
CA ILE A 158 -3.13 12.76 -6.48
C ILE A 158 -1.62 12.49 -6.41
N PRO A 159 -0.84 12.84 -7.44
CA PRO A 159 0.62 12.63 -7.40
C PRO A 159 1.26 13.41 -6.24
N GLY A 160 1.96 12.70 -5.35
CA GLY A 160 2.72 13.30 -4.24
C GLY A 160 1.88 13.83 -3.07
N GLN A 161 0.56 13.62 -3.05
CA GLN A 161 -0.33 14.00 -1.95
C GLN A 161 -1.18 12.83 -1.50
N LYS A 162 -1.46 12.75 -0.20
CA LYS A 162 -2.35 11.73 0.38
C LYS A 162 -3.79 12.20 0.34
N LEU A 163 -4.72 11.27 0.09
CA LEU A 163 -6.15 11.52 0.22
C LEU A 163 -6.53 11.68 1.70
N GLN A 164 -7.35 12.67 1.99
CA GLN A 164 -7.78 12.96 3.36
C GLN A 164 -9.22 12.51 3.61
N SER A 165 -9.55 12.23 4.88
CA SER A 165 -10.94 11.98 5.24
C SER A 165 -11.76 13.28 5.22
N PHE A 166 -13.08 13.17 5.04
CA PHE A 166 -13.97 14.34 5.08
C PHE A 166 -13.78 15.15 6.38
N GLU A 167 -13.63 14.44 7.51
CA GLU A 167 -13.41 15.03 8.83
C GLU A 167 -12.08 15.77 8.94
N GLU A 168 -10.99 15.21 8.38
CA GLU A 168 -9.68 15.87 8.37
C GLU A 168 -9.71 17.18 7.58
N ILE A 169 -10.35 17.16 6.40
CA ILE A 169 -10.42 18.34 5.53
C ILE A 169 -11.30 19.42 6.15
N ILE A 170 -12.48 19.05 6.64
CA ILE A 170 -13.43 19.99 7.26
C ILE A 170 -12.83 20.68 8.48
N ASN A 171 -12.09 19.93 9.32
CA ASN A 171 -11.43 20.51 10.49
C ASN A 171 -10.19 21.36 10.16
N SER A 172 -9.72 21.36 8.91
CA SER A 172 -8.57 22.17 8.47
C SER A 172 -8.96 23.57 7.97
N VAL A 173 -10.26 23.82 7.80
CA VAL A 173 -10.81 25.06 7.25
C VAL A 173 -11.53 25.86 8.34
N ASP A 174 -11.57 27.18 8.17
CA ASP A 174 -12.26 28.09 9.09
C ASP A 174 -13.75 27.74 9.25
N ARG A 175 -14.24 27.82 10.49
CA ARG A 175 -15.60 27.41 10.87
C ARG A 175 -16.65 28.33 10.29
N ASP A 176 -16.37 29.63 10.23
CA ASP A 176 -17.33 30.62 9.77
C ASP A 176 -17.63 30.45 8.28
N PHE A 177 -16.63 30.08 7.49
CA PHE A 177 -16.80 29.72 6.07
C PHE A 177 -17.70 28.49 5.88
N LEU A 178 -17.66 27.53 6.80
CA LEU A 178 -18.45 26.29 6.69
C LEU A 178 -19.92 26.49 7.07
N LEU A 179 -20.20 27.39 8.01
CA LEU A 179 -21.54 27.55 8.61
C LEU A 179 -22.35 28.73 8.05
N HIS A 180 -21.73 29.73 7.41
CA HIS A 180 -22.45 30.90 6.90
C HIS A 180 -22.65 30.86 5.37
N THR A 181 -23.86 31.20 4.94
CA THR A 181 -24.33 31.03 3.54
C THR A 181 -24.27 32.34 2.72
N ASP A 182 -24.02 33.48 3.36
CA ASP A 182 -24.50 34.77 2.83
C ASP A 182 -23.61 35.43 1.76
N SER A 183 -22.44 34.88 1.42
CA SER A 183 -21.56 35.46 0.35
C SER A 183 -20.65 34.47 -0.40
N PHE A 184 -20.29 33.33 0.21
CA PHE A 184 -19.38 32.33 -0.40
C PHE A 184 -20.09 31.06 -0.85
N ASP A 185 -21.42 31.08 -0.99
CA ASP A 185 -22.23 29.87 -1.10
C ASP A 185 -21.79 28.92 -2.24
N ILE A 186 -21.44 29.47 -3.42
CA ILE A 186 -20.95 28.65 -4.54
C ILE A 186 -19.59 27.99 -4.20
N TYR A 187 -18.66 28.73 -3.60
CA TYR A 187 -17.34 28.22 -3.23
C TYR A 187 -17.43 27.19 -2.09
N ARG A 188 -18.27 27.44 -1.09
CA ARG A 188 -18.57 26.52 0.02
C ARG A 188 -19.22 25.24 -0.48
N ARG A 189 -20.25 25.34 -1.32
CA ARG A 189 -20.92 24.17 -1.94
C ARG A 189 -19.94 23.34 -2.77
N LYS A 190 -19.10 24.00 -3.60
CA LYS A 190 -18.05 23.33 -4.38
C LYS A 190 -17.03 22.65 -3.47
N PHE A 191 -16.60 23.33 -2.40
CA PHE A 191 -15.68 22.78 -1.41
C PHE A 191 -16.24 21.53 -0.72
N LEU A 192 -17.47 21.60 -0.21
CA LEU A 192 -18.14 20.45 0.43
C LEU A 192 -18.29 19.27 -0.54
N LEU A 193 -18.68 19.54 -1.78
CA LEU A 193 -18.85 18.51 -2.81
C LEU A 193 -17.51 17.82 -3.12
N ILE A 194 -16.44 18.56 -3.41
CA ILE A 194 -15.13 18.00 -3.73
C ILE A 194 -14.55 17.24 -2.53
N THR A 195 -14.72 17.78 -1.32
CA THR A 195 -14.29 17.14 -0.08
C THR A 195 -15.00 15.80 0.13
N HIS A 196 -16.30 15.74 -0.16
CA HIS A 196 -17.05 14.48 -0.11
C HIS A 196 -16.56 13.48 -1.15
N VAL A 197 -16.30 13.93 -2.38
CA VAL A 197 -15.77 13.07 -3.45
C VAL A 197 -14.40 12.51 -3.10
N GLU A 198 -13.51 13.31 -2.51
CA GLU A 198 -12.20 12.85 -2.03
C GLU A 198 -12.34 11.72 -0.99
N ASP A 199 -13.22 11.90 -0.01
CA ASP A 199 -13.52 10.89 1.01
C ASP A 199 -14.07 9.59 0.38
N GLN A 200 -14.93 9.71 -0.64
CA GLN A 200 -15.44 8.55 -1.37
C GLN A 200 -14.35 7.83 -2.17
N ILE A 201 -13.48 8.55 -2.89
CA ILE A 201 -12.36 7.95 -3.63
C ILE A 201 -11.41 7.24 -2.66
N ARG A 202 -11.11 7.85 -1.50
CA ARG A 202 -10.31 7.26 -0.43
C ARG A 202 -10.92 5.95 0.09
N SER A 203 -12.23 5.94 0.36
CA SER A 203 -12.96 4.76 0.80
C SER A 203 -13.01 3.65 -0.26
N LEU A 204 -13.24 4.02 -1.53
CA LEU A 204 -13.23 3.07 -2.65
C LEU A 204 -11.83 2.48 -2.89
N TYR A 205 -10.78 3.30 -2.76
CA TYR A 205 -9.40 2.81 -2.81
C TYR A 205 -9.12 1.81 -1.69
N ARG A 206 -9.54 2.11 -0.44
CA ARG A 206 -9.44 1.18 0.68
C ARG A 206 -10.11 -0.17 0.37
N ARG A 207 -11.36 -0.13 -0.10
CA ARG A 207 -12.11 -1.33 -0.50
C ARG A 207 -11.40 -2.10 -1.60
N PHE A 208 -10.86 -1.42 -2.61
CA PHE A 208 -10.08 -2.07 -3.68
C PHE A 208 -8.85 -2.79 -3.13
N LEU A 209 -8.09 -2.16 -2.23
CA LEU A 209 -6.93 -2.79 -1.60
C LEU A 209 -7.34 -4.03 -0.79
N GLU A 210 -8.45 -3.99 -0.06
CA GLU A 210 -8.98 -5.15 0.67
C GLU A 210 -9.37 -6.30 -0.26
N GLN A 211 -10.00 -5.99 -1.41
CA GLN A 211 -10.29 -7.01 -2.43
C GLN A 211 -9.00 -7.59 -3.04
N LEU A 212 -7.98 -6.77 -3.31
CA LEU A 212 -6.69 -7.26 -3.79
C LEU A 212 -6.01 -8.19 -2.78
N VAL A 213 -6.08 -7.87 -1.49
CA VAL A 213 -5.56 -8.74 -0.42
C VAL A 213 -6.32 -10.06 -0.39
N GLN A 214 -7.65 -10.05 -0.54
CA GLN A 214 -8.43 -11.28 -0.67
C GLN A 214 -7.98 -12.12 -1.88
N CYS A 215 -7.85 -11.51 -3.06
CA CYS A 215 -7.34 -12.17 -4.26
C CYS A 215 -5.90 -12.70 -4.09
N SER A 216 -5.08 -12.06 -3.25
CA SER A 216 -3.72 -12.53 -2.96
C SER A 216 -3.68 -13.85 -2.16
N HIS A 217 -4.80 -14.26 -1.56
CA HIS A 217 -4.96 -15.53 -0.83
C HIS A 217 -5.74 -16.58 -1.61
N ASP A 218 -6.08 -16.30 -2.88
CA ASP A 218 -6.83 -17.21 -3.75
C ASP A 218 -6.11 -18.54 -3.98
N THR A 219 -6.80 -19.58 -4.44
CA THR A 219 -6.17 -20.87 -4.76
C THR A 219 -5.32 -20.80 -6.03
N LEU A 220 -5.63 -19.88 -6.95
CA LEU A 220 -4.95 -19.77 -8.22
C LEU A 220 -3.70 -18.87 -8.15
N ASP A 221 -2.53 -19.47 -8.39
CA ASP A 221 -1.23 -18.78 -8.37
C ASP A 221 -1.15 -17.56 -9.30
N THR A 222 -1.81 -17.60 -10.46
CA THR A 222 -1.80 -16.47 -11.42
C THR A 222 -2.49 -15.24 -10.84
N LEU A 223 -3.61 -15.43 -10.14
CA LEU A 223 -4.34 -14.34 -9.47
C LEU A 223 -3.55 -13.82 -8.28
N LYS A 224 -2.97 -14.70 -7.45
CA LYS A 224 -2.08 -14.29 -6.34
C LYS A 224 -0.94 -13.40 -6.83
N MET A 225 -0.26 -13.87 -7.88
CA MET A 225 0.86 -13.15 -8.50
C MET A 225 0.42 -11.81 -9.07
N LYS A 226 -0.76 -11.75 -9.68
CA LYS A 226 -1.33 -10.51 -10.20
C LYS A 226 -1.61 -9.52 -9.07
N SER A 227 -2.26 -9.94 -8.00
CA SER A 227 -2.57 -9.10 -6.84
C SER A 227 -1.30 -8.51 -6.22
N ILE A 228 -0.27 -9.33 -6.02
CA ILE A 228 0.99 -8.88 -5.42
C ILE A 228 1.74 -7.89 -6.29
N ARG A 229 1.79 -8.12 -7.61
CA ARG A 229 2.37 -7.15 -8.55
C ARG A 229 1.59 -5.85 -8.54
N THR A 230 0.26 -5.92 -8.50
CA THR A 230 -0.61 -4.73 -8.45
C THR A 230 -0.39 -3.94 -7.16
N LEU A 231 -0.31 -4.60 -6.00
CA LEU A 231 0.01 -3.95 -4.72
C LEU A 231 1.36 -3.23 -4.76
N PHE A 232 2.37 -3.86 -5.37
CA PHE A 232 3.68 -3.24 -5.59
C PHE A 232 3.61 -2.05 -6.56
N ASP A 233 2.90 -2.18 -7.68
CA ASP A 233 2.76 -1.11 -8.69
C ASP A 233 2.09 0.12 -8.08
N LEU A 234 1.03 -0.08 -7.28
CA LEU A 234 0.37 1.00 -6.53
C LEU A 234 1.36 1.67 -5.58
N PHE A 235 2.08 0.89 -4.77
CA PHE A 235 3.04 1.42 -3.80
C PHE A 235 4.15 2.26 -4.44
N VAL A 236 4.70 1.83 -5.58
CA VAL A 236 5.81 2.53 -6.24
C VAL A 236 5.35 3.82 -6.91
N ASN A 237 4.19 3.80 -7.57
CA ASN A 237 3.70 4.96 -8.31
C ASN A 237 3.03 5.99 -7.40
N ASN A 238 2.21 5.54 -6.45
CA ASN A 238 1.53 6.39 -5.49
C ASN A 238 1.30 5.65 -4.15
N PRO A 239 2.15 5.85 -3.13
CA PRO A 239 2.08 5.13 -1.85
C PRO A 239 0.92 5.60 -0.94
N GLU A 240 -0.28 5.74 -1.51
CA GLU A 240 -1.52 5.96 -0.76
C GLU A 240 -1.79 4.72 0.12
N GLN A 241 -2.07 4.93 1.41
CA GLN A 241 -2.13 3.88 2.44
C GLN A 241 -0.87 2.99 2.52
N GLU A 242 0.33 3.59 2.43
CA GLU A 242 1.64 2.92 2.44
C GLU A 242 1.77 1.80 3.49
N LYS A 243 1.30 2.02 4.72
CA LYS A 243 1.37 1.05 5.81
C LYS A 243 0.60 -0.22 5.45
N PHE A 244 -0.63 -0.09 4.97
CA PHE A 244 -1.46 -1.23 4.60
C PHE A 244 -0.90 -1.99 3.40
N LEU A 245 -0.47 -1.28 2.37
CA LEU A 245 0.17 -1.88 1.18
C LEU A 245 1.40 -2.68 1.57
N LEU A 246 2.24 -2.10 2.44
CA LEU A 246 3.48 -2.72 2.86
C LEU A 246 3.25 -3.92 3.78
N GLU A 247 2.36 -3.81 4.78
CA GLU A 247 1.93 -4.92 5.62
C GLU A 247 1.39 -6.07 4.75
N SER A 248 0.57 -5.75 3.76
CA SER A 248 0.00 -6.73 2.82
C SER A 248 1.08 -7.43 2.01
N LEU A 249 2.04 -6.69 1.45
CA LEU A 249 3.16 -7.27 0.70
C LEU A 249 4.07 -8.11 1.59
N ILE A 250 4.45 -7.61 2.77
CA ILE A 250 5.33 -8.32 3.72
C ILE A 250 4.68 -9.64 4.16
N ASN A 251 3.38 -9.65 4.47
CA ASN A 251 2.66 -10.87 4.79
C ASN A 251 2.75 -11.95 3.70
N LYS A 252 2.88 -11.56 2.42
CA LYS A 252 3.06 -12.52 1.31
C LYS A 252 4.46 -13.13 1.20
N LEU A 253 5.42 -12.73 2.03
CA LEU A 253 6.69 -13.45 2.17
C LEU A 253 6.52 -14.84 2.78
N GLY A 254 5.47 -15.02 3.59
CA GLY A 254 5.10 -16.31 4.20
C GLY A 254 4.09 -17.12 3.39
N ASP A 255 3.86 -16.82 2.10
CA ASP A 255 2.89 -17.58 1.29
C ASP A 255 3.35 -19.04 1.11
N PRO A 256 2.43 -20.03 1.17
CA PRO A 256 2.78 -21.43 0.94
C PRO A 256 3.32 -21.70 -0.47
N ALA A 257 3.01 -20.86 -1.46
CA ALA A 257 3.53 -20.99 -2.81
C ALA A 257 4.93 -20.33 -2.91
N PRO A 258 6.00 -21.09 -3.19
CA PRO A 258 7.38 -20.56 -3.15
C PRO A 258 7.64 -19.49 -4.23
N ARG A 259 6.96 -19.59 -5.38
CA ARG A 259 7.02 -18.59 -6.45
C ARG A 259 6.48 -17.24 -6.01
N VAL A 260 5.41 -17.25 -5.23
CA VAL A 260 4.77 -16.05 -4.67
C VAL A 260 5.72 -15.38 -3.68
N ALA A 261 6.19 -16.12 -2.67
CA ALA A 261 7.12 -15.62 -1.67
C ALA A 261 8.42 -15.06 -2.29
N SER A 262 9.04 -15.79 -3.23
CA SER A 262 10.26 -15.34 -3.90
C SER A 262 10.04 -14.07 -4.73
N THR A 263 8.89 -13.95 -5.40
CA THR A 263 8.53 -12.75 -6.16
C THR A 263 8.34 -11.56 -5.23
N THR A 264 7.60 -11.74 -4.14
CA THR A 264 7.38 -10.72 -3.10
C THR A 264 8.72 -10.20 -2.56
N ALA A 265 9.66 -11.10 -2.23
CA ALA A 265 10.99 -10.73 -1.76
C ALA A 265 11.75 -9.87 -2.80
N ARG A 266 11.68 -10.26 -4.08
CA ARG A 266 12.29 -9.47 -5.17
C ARG A 266 11.64 -8.08 -5.31
N LEU A 267 10.33 -7.98 -5.16
CA LEU A 267 9.60 -6.70 -5.23
C LEU A 267 9.93 -5.79 -4.05
N LEU A 268 9.95 -6.31 -2.82
CA LEU A 268 10.39 -5.57 -1.63
C LEU A 268 11.85 -5.09 -1.75
N SER A 269 12.73 -5.91 -2.35
CA SER A 269 14.10 -5.50 -2.64
C SER A 269 14.18 -4.29 -3.56
N LYS A 270 13.28 -4.19 -4.56
CA LYS A 270 13.18 -3.02 -5.43
C LYS A 270 12.71 -1.79 -4.66
N ILE A 271 11.71 -1.94 -3.78
CA ILE A 271 11.25 -0.83 -2.94
C ILE A 271 12.41 -0.26 -2.10
N LEU A 272 13.20 -1.13 -1.46
CA LEU A 272 14.34 -0.73 -0.64
C LEU A 272 15.43 -0.01 -1.44
N GLN A 273 15.55 -0.27 -2.73
CA GLN A 273 16.51 0.41 -3.61
C GLN A 273 16.05 1.84 -3.97
N HIS A 274 14.75 2.03 -4.21
CA HIS A 274 14.22 3.30 -4.74
C HIS A 274 13.72 4.28 -3.67
N HIS A 275 13.29 3.82 -2.48
CA HIS A 275 12.67 4.69 -1.46
C HIS A 275 13.48 4.74 -0.16
N ALA A 276 14.43 5.68 -0.06
CA ALA A 276 15.27 5.84 1.14
C ALA A 276 14.48 6.13 2.42
N ARG A 277 13.41 6.93 2.35
CA ARG A 277 12.55 7.30 3.50
C ARG A 277 11.71 6.12 4.04
N MET A 278 11.39 5.12 3.21
CA MET A 278 10.53 3.99 3.61
C MET A 278 11.30 2.77 4.15
N LYS A 279 12.65 2.78 4.04
CA LYS A 279 13.50 1.68 4.52
C LYS A 279 13.22 1.30 5.99
N MET A 280 13.07 2.29 6.87
CA MET A 280 12.84 2.06 8.30
C MET A 280 11.49 1.42 8.61
N ILE A 281 10.43 1.76 7.86
CA ILE A 281 9.10 1.16 8.04
C ILE A 281 9.12 -0.30 7.59
N ILE A 282 9.77 -0.57 6.46
CA ILE A 282 9.93 -1.92 5.91
C ILE A 282 10.71 -2.82 6.87
N VAL A 283 11.78 -2.30 7.48
CA VAL A 283 12.56 -3.06 8.47
C VAL A 283 11.72 -3.41 9.68
N LYS A 284 11.02 -2.44 10.27
CA LYS A 284 10.16 -2.67 11.44
C LYS A 284 9.06 -3.70 11.17
N GLU A 285 8.48 -3.67 9.97
CA GLU A 285 7.41 -4.60 9.62
C GLU A 285 7.92 -5.99 9.21
N VAL A 286 9.09 -6.08 8.57
CA VAL A 286 9.80 -7.34 8.34
C VAL A 286 10.20 -7.98 9.67
N GLU A 287 10.70 -7.18 10.61
CA GLU A 287 11.02 -7.60 11.98
C GLU A 287 9.76 -8.16 12.66
N ARG A 288 8.64 -7.43 12.61
CA ARG A 288 7.35 -7.89 13.15
C ARG A 288 6.89 -9.22 12.56
N LEU A 289 7.11 -9.44 11.26
CA LEU A 289 6.77 -10.71 10.59
C LEU A 289 7.71 -11.84 11.02
N LEU A 290 9.02 -11.58 11.11
CA LEU A 290 10.03 -12.56 11.52
C LEU A 290 9.91 -12.98 12.98
N PHE A 291 9.24 -12.18 13.83
CA PHE A 291 9.20 -12.40 15.29
C PHE A 291 7.77 -12.46 15.87
N ARG A 292 6.75 -12.81 15.06
CA ARG A 292 5.37 -12.96 15.53
C ARG A 292 5.28 -14.16 16.52
N PRO A 293 4.62 -14.03 17.69
CA PRO A 293 4.61 -15.08 18.72
C PRO A 293 3.89 -16.39 18.32
N ASN A 294 3.28 -16.44 17.14
CA ASN A 294 2.64 -17.62 16.55
C ASN A 294 3.10 -17.79 15.09
N ILE A 295 4.41 -17.74 14.84
CA ILE A 295 4.94 -18.18 13.56
C ILE A 295 4.58 -19.65 13.41
N THR A 296 3.72 -19.97 12.45
CA THR A 296 3.45 -21.35 12.06
C THR A 296 4.80 -22.00 11.77
N SER A 297 5.07 -23.20 12.27
CA SER A 297 6.34 -23.93 12.09
C SER A 297 6.79 -24.03 10.61
N ARG A 298 5.88 -23.74 9.67
CA ARG A 298 6.16 -23.51 8.25
C ARG A 298 6.94 -22.25 7.90
N THR A 299 6.84 -21.13 8.61
CA THR A 299 7.66 -19.93 8.35
C THR A 299 9.06 -20.09 8.94
N GLU A 300 9.21 -20.83 10.05
CA GLU A 300 10.51 -21.35 10.49
C GLU A 300 11.09 -22.31 9.43
N TYR A 301 10.30 -23.26 8.93
CA TYR A 301 10.68 -24.19 7.85
C TYR A 301 10.92 -23.50 6.49
N TYR A 302 10.26 -22.37 6.17
CA TYR A 302 10.50 -21.61 4.94
C TYR A 302 11.65 -20.60 5.08
N CYS A 303 11.94 -20.12 6.29
CA CYS A 303 13.23 -19.52 6.64
C CYS A 303 14.36 -20.56 6.53
N GLU A 304 14.10 -21.84 6.84
CA GLU A 304 15.01 -22.97 6.59
C GLU A 304 15.12 -23.35 5.09
N ILE A 305 14.03 -23.30 4.31
CA ILE A 305 14.00 -23.81 2.92
C ILE A 305 14.33 -22.77 1.85
N ASN A 306 13.91 -21.51 2.02
CA ASN A 306 14.09 -20.53 0.96
C ASN A 306 15.24 -19.58 1.26
N ASN A 307 16.46 -20.12 1.13
CA ASN A 307 17.74 -19.40 1.21
C ASN A 307 17.77 -18.08 0.43
N LYS A 308 16.94 -17.93 -0.61
CA LYS A 308 16.80 -16.70 -1.40
C LYS A 308 15.98 -15.62 -0.68
N THR A 309 14.89 -15.99 -0.02
CA THR A 309 14.05 -15.06 0.77
C THR A 309 14.79 -14.63 2.02
N MET A 310 15.44 -15.57 2.73
CA MET A 310 16.26 -15.27 3.90
C MET A 310 17.45 -14.37 3.52
N SER A 311 18.15 -14.66 2.42
CA SER A 311 19.18 -13.77 1.86
C SER A 311 18.66 -12.36 1.58
N VAL A 312 17.44 -12.22 1.04
CA VAL A 312 16.83 -10.92 0.74
C VAL A 312 16.47 -10.15 2.01
N LEU A 313 15.87 -10.81 3.00
CA LEU A 313 15.51 -10.20 4.28
C LEU A 313 16.76 -9.77 5.06
N LEU A 314 17.76 -10.66 5.14
CA LEU A 314 19.07 -10.36 5.71
C LEU A 314 19.75 -9.21 4.96
N THR A 315 19.71 -9.19 3.62
CA THR A 315 20.27 -8.06 2.84
C THR A 315 19.51 -6.75 3.09
N GLY A 316 18.18 -6.82 3.29
CA GLY A 316 17.36 -5.68 3.67
C GLY A 316 17.73 -5.12 5.04
N ILE A 317 17.91 -6.01 6.03
CA ILE A 317 18.38 -5.67 7.37
C ILE A 317 19.79 -5.06 7.31
N SER A 318 20.76 -5.71 6.64
CA SER A 318 22.14 -5.20 6.48
C SER A 318 22.21 -3.79 5.91
N ARG A 319 21.35 -3.48 4.92
CA ARG A 319 21.35 -2.17 4.25
C ARG A 319 20.64 -1.08 5.03
N ALA A 320 19.66 -1.44 5.85
CA ALA A 320 18.85 -0.48 6.57
C ALA A 320 19.34 -0.24 8.01
N PHE A 321 20.10 -1.18 8.56
CA PHE A 321 20.68 -1.11 9.88
C PHE A 321 21.58 0.13 10.15
N PRO A 322 22.41 0.65 9.22
CA PRO A 322 23.18 1.89 9.43
C PRO A 322 22.32 3.13 9.72
N TYR A 323 21.03 3.05 9.41
CA TYR A 323 20.09 4.15 9.53
C TYR A 323 19.14 4.00 10.73
N SER A 324 19.24 2.90 11.47
CA SER A 324 18.39 2.61 12.63
C SER A 324 19.09 3.01 13.93
N LYS A 325 18.56 4.00 14.65
CA LYS A 325 18.91 4.24 16.05
C LYS A 325 18.18 3.18 16.90
N LEU A 326 18.79 2.01 17.08
CA LEU A 326 18.23 0.92 17.89
C LEU A 326 18.79 0.99 19.32
N GLU A 327 17.95 0.72 20.30
CA GLU A 327 18.35 0.55 21.70
C GLU A 327 19.17 -0.75 21.86
N ASN A 328 20.21 -0.72 22.71
CA ASN A 328 21.18 -1.81 22.85
C ASN A 328 20.54 -3.15 23.29
N ASP A 329 19.50 -3.11 24.11
CA ASP A 329 18.80 -4.31 24.63
C ASP A 329 18.09 -5.09 23.51
N LEU A 330 17.56 -4.38 22.51
CA LEU A 330 16.93 -5.00 21.36
C LEU A 330 17.99 -5.71 20.50
N ILE A 331 19.14 -5.07 20.31
CA ILE A 331 20.27 -5.59 19.52
C ILE A 331 20.79 -6.90 20.12
N GLU A 332 20.93 -7.00 21.44
CA GLU A 332 21.42 -8.21 22.11
C GLU A 332 20.48 -9.41 21.88
N LYS A 333 19.16 -9.18 22.03
CA LYS A 333 18.14 -10.20 21.74
C LYS A 333 18.13 -10.63 20.27
N HIS A 334 18.39 -9.72 19.34
CA HIS A 334 18.52 -10.04 17.91
C HIS A 334 19.78 -10.85 17.61
N LEU A 335 20.92 -10.51 18.23
CA LEU A 335 22.19 -11.25 18.08
C LEU A 335 22.04 -12.71 18.52
N ASP A 336 21.33 -12.97 19.61
CA ASP A 336 21.02 -14.33 20.06
C ASP A 336 20.27 -15.16 19.02
N THR A 337 19.33 -14.51 18.33
CA THR A 337 18.54 -15.17 17.29
C THR A 337 19.41 -15.44 16.06
N PHE A 338 20.26 -14.50 15.66
CA PHE A 338 21.21 -14.71 14.56
C PHE A 338 22.24 -15.81 14.84
N TYR A 339 22.73 -15.93 16.08
CA TYR A 339 23.61 -17.04 16.46
C TYR A 339 22.93 -18.39 16.31
N LYS A 340 21.65 -18.51 16.69
CA LYS A 340 20.88 -19.72 16.45
C LYS A 340 20.75 -19.96 14.95
N LEU A 341 20.36 -18.94 14.17
CA LEU A 341 20.16 -19.04 12.73
C LEU A 341 21.40 -19.49 11.94
N ILE A 342 22.62 -19.12 12.35
CA ILE A 342 23.84 -19.57 11.65
C ILE A 342 23.94 -21.10 11.59
N HIS A 343 23.43 -21.81 12.58
CA HIS A 343 23.51 -23.27 12.66
C HIS A 343 22.43 -24.01 11.85
N TYR A 344 21.33 -23.34 11.52
CA TYR A 344 20.17 -23.96 10.85
C TYR A 344 20.05 -23.60 9.37
N VAL A 345 20.84 -22.64 8.89
CA VAL A 345 20.69 -22.06 7.56
C VAL A 345 21.85 -22.50 6.64
N ASN A 346 21.61 -22.54 5.32
CA ASN A 346 22.67 -22.84 4.35
C ASN A 346 23.86 -21.87 4.45
N ARG A 347 25.03 -22.32 3.98
CA ARG A 347 26.30 -21.60 4.13
C ARG A 347 26.31 -20.19 3.53
N ASN A 348 25.73 -20.00 2.34
CA ASN A 348 25.68 -18.68 1.69
C ASN A 348 24.87 -17.65 2.49
N THR A 349 23.83 -18.11 3.18
CA THR A 349 22.97 -17.25 4.00
C THR A 349 23.55 -17.12 5.40
N ALA A 350 24.22 -18.15 5.93
CA ALA A 350 25.02 -18.05 7.15
C ALA A 350 26.15 -17.00 7.02
N ILE A 351 26.82 -16.91 5.86
CA ILE A 351 27.80 -15.82 5.58
C ILE A 351 27.12 -14.45 5.63
N GLN A 352 25.91 -14.31 5.10
CA GLN A 352 25.17 -13.04 5.18
C GLN A 352 24.73 -12.72 6.60
N THR A 353 24.27 -13.71 7.36
CA THR A 353 23.94 -13.58 8.77
C THR A 353 25.17 -13.12 9.55
N LEU A 354 26.32 -13.77 9.35
CA LEU A 354 27.61 -13.37 9.94
C LEU A 354 28.00 -11.94 9.53
N SER A 355 27.75 -11.54 8.28
CA SER A 355 28.01 -10.17 7.81
C SER A 355 27.16 -9.14 8.54
N ILE A 356 25.89 -9.45 8.79
CA ILE A 356 24.96 -8.56 9.50
C ILE A 356 25.32 -8.50 10.97
N MET A 357 25.59 -9.65 11.59
CA MET A 357 26.05 -9.69 12.97
C MET A 357 27.33 -8.86 13.15
N PHE A 358 28.29 -8.99 12.23
CA PHE A 358 29.50 -8.18 12.25
C PHE A 358 29.19 -6.68 12.19
N GLN A 359 28.30 -6.26 11.30
CA GLN A 359 27.88 -4.87 11.15
C GLN A 359 27.08 -4.36 12.37
N MET A 360 26.26 -5.22 12.98
CA MET A 360 25.47 -4.92 14.17
C MET A 360 26.36 -4.69 15.40
N ILE A 361 27.32 -5.58 15.63
CA ILE A 361 28.23 -5.49 16.77
C ILE A 361 29.15 -4.27 16.65
N LEU A 362 29.56 -3.90 15.43
CA LEU A 362 30.38 -2.70 15.21
C LEU A 362 29.62 -1.38 15.38
N PHE A 363 28.30 -1.39 15.24
CA PHE A 363 27.46 -0.20 15.40
C PHE A 363 27.07 0.05 16.86
N THR A 364 27.08 -0.99 17.71
CA THR A 364 26.92 -0.84 19.15
C THR A 364 28.03 0.04 19.73
N GLU A 365 27.70 0.93 20.67
CA GLU A 365 28.58 1.97 21.22
C GLU A 365 29.92 1.45 21.75
N ASN A 366 29.99 0.17 22.14
CA ASN A 366 31.21 -0.45 22.64
C ASN A 366 32.20 -0.85 21.53
N GLY A 367 31.76 -1.00 20.27
CA GLY A 367 32.61 -1.33 19.11
C GLY A 367 33.42 -2.63 19.21
N THR A 368 33.33 -3.36 20.33
CA THR A 368 34.10 -4.56 20.61
C THR A 368 33.37 -5.80 20.12
N LEU A 369 33.99 -6.52 19.19
CA LEU A 369 33.52 -7.83 18.75
C LEU A 369 33.57 -8.84 19.90
N THR A 370 32.44 -9.48 20.18
CA THR A 370 32.32 -10.44 21.29
C THR A 370 33.03 -11.77 20.98
N ASP A 371 33.54 -12.45 22.01
CA ASP A 371 34.17 -13.77 21.87
C ASP A 371 33.24 -14.81 21.24
N ARG A 372 31.93 -14.63 21.42
CA ARG A 372 30.87 -15.43 20.79
C ARG A 372 30.85 -15.28 19.26
N PHE A 373 31.12 -14.08 18.75
CA PHE A 373 31.21 -13.84 17.31
C PHE A 373 32.40 -14.59 16.71
N TYR A 374 33.58 -14.40 17.31
CA TYR A 374 34.79 -15.09 16.84
C TYR A 374 34.69 -16.60 16.98
N SER A 375 34.09 -17.12 18.04
CA SER A 375 33.87 -18.55 18.21
C SER A 375 32.96 -19.12 17.12
N SER A 376 31.91 -18.38 16.75
CA SER A 376 30.98 -18.77 15.68
C SER A 376 31.64 -18.70 14.31
N LEU A 377 32.40 -17.64 14.03
CA LEU A 377 33.15 -17.48 12.79
C LEU A 377 34.25 -18.55 12.63
N TYR A 378 34.95 -18.88 13.72
CA TYR A 378 35.98 -19.92 13.73
C TYR A 378 35.39 -21.31 13.51
N ARG A 379 34.21 -21.59 14.09
CA ARG A 379 33.46 -22.83 13.83
C ARG A 379 32.91 -22.90 12.41
N PHE A 380 32.51 -21.76 11.83
CA PHE A 380 32.08 -21.72 10.44
C PHE A 380 33.21 -22.10 9.46
N LEU A 381 34.46 -21.74 9.79
CA LEU A 381 35.65 -22.11 9.00
C LEU A 381 36.07 -23.58 9.12
N LEU A 382 35.54 -24.34 10.09
CA LEU A 382 35.84 -25.76 10.26
C LEU A 382 35.13 -26.64 9.24
N ASP A 383 34.10 -26.12 8.58
CA ASP A 383 33.21 -26.91 7.73
C ASP A 383 33.86 -27.21 6.36
N THR A 384 33.89 -28.47 5.95
CA THR A 384 34.71 -29.03 4.85
C THR A 384 34.23 -28.68 3.44
N THR A 385 33.34 -27.69 3.29
CA THR A 385 32.63 -27.38 2.03
C THR A 385 32.61 -25.88 1.70
N ILE A 386 33.65 -25.15 2.12
CA ILE A 386 33.81 -23.71 1.82
C ILE A 386 34.03 -23.47 0.31
N ASP A 387 34.47 -24.47 -0.44
CA ASP A 387 34.58 -24.50 -1.92
C ASP A 387 33.24 -24.30 -2.63
N GLN A 388 32.16 -24.83 -2.07
CA GLN A 388 30.81 -24.73 -2.65
C GLN A 388 30.16 -23.36 -2.40
N CYS A 389 30.88 -22.43 -1.75
CA CYS A 389 30.32 -21.16 -1.33
C CYS A 389 30.42 -20.07 -2.41
N SER A 390 29.28 -19.73 -3.03
CA SER A 390 29.15 -18.67 -4.03
C SER A 390 29.50 -17.25 -3.54
N LYS A 391 29.55 -17.02 -2.21
CA LYS A 391 29.79 -15.70 -1.59
C LYS A 391 31.14 -15.60 -0.86
N LEU A 392 32.16 -16.30 -1.34
CA LEU A 392 33.49 -16.33 -0.73
C LEU A 392 34.08 -14.93 -0.51
N ASN A 393 33.88 -13.99 -1.45
CA ASN A 393 34.33 -12.60 -1.31
C ASN A 393 33.76 -11.89 -0.05
N LEU A 394 32.51 -12.18 0.30
CA LEU A 394 31.87 -11.59 1.49
C LEU A 394 32.48 -12.18 2.77
N LEU A 395 32.71 -13.50 2.79
CA LEU A 395 33.37 -14.18 3.90
C LEU A 395 34.79 -13.65 4.12
N LEU A 396 35.58 -13.51 3.05
CA LEU A 396 36.94 -12.96 3.12
C LEU A 396 36.96 -11.52 3.65
N ASN A 397 35.99 -10.70 3.24
CA ASN A 397 35.88 -9.33 3.72
C ASN A 397 35.53 -9.28 5.22
N ILE A 398 34.59 -10.12 5.68
CA ILE A 398 34.27 -10.24 7.11
C ILE A 398 35.50 -10.67 7.89
N LEU A 399 36.20 -11.72 7.45
CA LEU A 399 37.42 -12.22 8.10
C LEU A 399 38.50 -11.15 8.20
N TYR A 400 38.80 -10.47 7.09
CA TYR A 400 39.79 -9.41 7.05
C TYR A 400 39.45 -8.30 8.04
N ARG A 401 38.22 -7.79 7.99
CA ARG A 401 37.80 -6.70 8.87
C ARG A 401 37.73 -7.14 10.33
N SER A 402 37.20 -8.32 10.63
CA SER A 402 37.12 -8.82 12.00
C SER A 402 38.50 -9.03 12.62
N LEU A 403 39.46 -9.57 11.85
CA LEU A 403 40.81 -9.79 12.34
C LEU A 403 41.59 -8.48 12.49
N LYS A 404 41.33 -7.48 11.64
CA LYS A 404 41.93 -6.14 11.77
C LYS A 404 41.43 -5.39 13.01
N HIS A 405 40.19 -5.61 13.42
CA HIS A 405 39.59 -5.03 14.63
C HIS A 405 39.90 -5.83 15.90
N ASP A 406 40.57 -6.98 15.81
CA ASP A 406 40.85 -7.86 16.95
C ASP A 406 42.14 -7.46 17.69
N PRO A 407 42.07 -7.01 18.96
CA PRO A 407 43.27 -6.71 19.74
C PRO A 407 44.04 -7.97 20.18
N ILE A 408 43.42 -9.17 20.12
CA ILE A 408 44.00 -10.40 20.66
C ILE A 408 44.82 -11.14 19.59
N GLN A 409 46.14 -10.91 19.60
CA GLN A 409 47.05 -11.49 18.61
C GLN A 409 47.08 -13.03 18.61
N ARG A 410 46.82 -13.68 19.76
CA ARG A 410 46.72 -15.15 19.86
C ARG A 410 45.57 -15.70 19.00
N ARG A 411 44.43 -15.01 19.01
CA ARG A 411 43.23 -15.37 18.24
C ARG A 411 43.47 -15.15 16.75
N VAL A 412 44.06 -14.02 16.37
CA VAL A 412 44.46 -13.75 14.97
C VAL A 412 45.36 -14.86 14.43
N ARG A 413 46.37 -15.29 15.19
CA ARG A 413 47.25 -16.41 14.79
C ARG A 413 46.48 -17.73 14.63
N ALA A 414 45.49 -18.01 15.48
CA ALA A 414 44.66 -19.20 15.37
C ALA A 414 43.81 -19.18 14.08
N PHE A 415 43.23 -18.03 13.73
CA PHE A 415 42.49 -17.86 12.47
C PHE A 415 43.40 -18.00 11.23
N ILE A 416 44.60 -17.43 11.25
CA ILE A 416 45.57 -17.59 10.14
C ILE A 416 45.94 -19.07 9.96
N LYS A 417 46.25 -19.78 11.05
CA LYS A 417 46.52 -21.22 11.01
C LYS A 417 45.33 -22.00 10.43
N ARG A 418 44.12 -21.64 10.81
CA ARG A 418 42.89 -22.25 10.28
C ARG A 418 42.73 -22.00 8.79
N LEU A 419 42.94 -20.77 8.32
CA LEU A 419 42.87 -20.44 6.89
C LEU A 419 43.88 -21.23 6.07
N LEU A 420 45.12 -21.35 6.56
CA LEU A 420 46.13 -22.20 5.93
C LEU A 420 45.69 -23.67 5.89
N GLN A 421 45.11 -24.20 6.96
CA GLN A 421 44.57 -25.55 6.98
C GLN A 421 43.48 -25.75 5.92
N VAL A 422 42.56 -24.79 5.77
CA VAL A 422 41.51 -24.83 4.76
C VAL A 422 42.10 -24.75 3.34
N CYS A 423 43.07 -23.88 3.09
CA CYS A 423 43.77 -23.80 1.80
C CYS A 423 44.50 -25.10 1.43
N CYS A 424 45.20 -25.71 2.39
CA CYS A 424 45.89 -26.99 2.18
C CYS A 424 44.93 -28.15 1.97
N PHE A 425 43.74 -28.11 2.58
CA PHE A 425 42.70 -29.09 2.33
C PHE A 425 42.17 -28.98 0.89
N PHE A 426 41.99 -27.76 0.37
CA PHE A 426 41.58 -27.55 -1.02
C PHE A 426 42.62 -27.97 -2.04
N SER A 427 43.90 -27.74 -1.80
CA SER A 427 44.97 -28.13 -2.73
C SER A 427 45.17 -29.65 -2.85
N ASN A 428 44.66 -30.44 -1.91
CA ASN A 428 44.76 -31.90 -1.94
C ASN A 428 43.61 -32.59 -2.68
N PHE A 429 42.56 -31.85 -3.05
CA PHE A 429 41.36 -32.36 -3.75
C PHE A 429 41.10 -31.70 -5.11
N SER A 430 41.96 -30.78 -5.54
CA SER A 430 42.07 -30.25 -6.91
C SER A 430 43.18 -30.99 -7.66
#